data_AF-A0A9E4DT86-F1
#
_entry.id   AF-A0A9E4DT86-F1
#
_cell.length_a   1.000
_cell.length_b   1.000
_cell.length_c   1.000
_cell.angle_alpha   90.00
_cell.angle_beta   90.00
_cell.angle_gamma   90.00
#
_symmetry.space_group_name_H-M   'P 1'
#
loop_
_entity.id
_entity.type
_entity.pdbx_description
1 polymer ?
#
loop_
_entity_poly.entity_id
_entity_poly.type
_entity_poly.pdbx_seq_one_letter_code
_entity_poly.pdbx_strand_id
1 'polypeptide(L)'
;MEQGELWSEAGARAPEGVEPRAEDLRTARALPDSVRLGTSTWSFPGWRGIVYARRASRARLAREGLRAYAGHPLLRLAGIDWTYYRAPQAGDLEPYARQVPEGFRFLVKAPEECTLGRFPDRPRYGELAGRNNLRFLDPEFAARRFVEPVLAGLGERAGPVALPRGSGSSCGRFRGGHCTRSRSASAHG
;
A
#
# COMPACT_ATOMS: atom_id res chain seq x y z
N MET A 1 27.67 -27.28 1.67
CA MET A 1 27.84 -25.94 1.07
C MET A 1 26.77 -25.82 -0.01
N GLU A 2 25.83 -24.88 -0.06
CA GLU A 2 25.69 -23.58 0.60
C GLU A 2 24.31 -23.04 0.15
N GLN A 3 23.28 -23.02 1.01
CA GLN A 3 22.01 -22.30 0.76
C GLN A 3 21.38 -21.70 2.04
N GLY A 4 21.91 -22.04 3.22
CA GLY A 4 21.42 -21.54 4.51
C GLY A 4 22.03 -20.22 4.99
N GLU A 5 23.19 -19.80 4.45
CA GLU A 5 23.94 -18.65 4.97
C GLU A 5 23.56 -17.32 4.30
N LEU A 6 22.83 -17.33 3.19
CA LEU A 6 22.50 -16.10 2.46
C LEU A 6 21.45 -15.21 3.15
N TRP A 7 20.86 -15.62 4.27
CA TRP A 7 19.82 -14.86 4.98
C TRP A 7 20.14 -14.55 6.45
N SER A 8 21.32 -14.95 6.94
CA SER A 8 21.64 -14.94 8.37
C SER A 8 22.07 -13.57 8.92
N GLU A 9 22.67 -12.68 8.13
CA GLU A 9 23.27 -11.46 8.70
C GLU A 9 22.43 -10.20 8.50
N ALA A 10 21.19 -10.20 8.99
CA ALA A 10 20.46 -8.95 9.23
C ALA A 10 21.00 -8.30 10.52
N GLY A 11 22.22 -7.76 10.50
CA GLY A 11 22.94 -7.27 11.69
C GLY A 11 22.13 -6.33 12.58
N ALA A 12 22.31 -6.36 13.91
CA ALA A 12 21.45 -5.78 14.94
C ALA A 12 21.04 -4.28 14.81
N ARG A 13 21.70 -3.50 13.94
CA ARG A 13 21.50 -2.05 13.80
C ARG A 13 20.40 -1.69 12.79
N ALA A 14 19.49 -0.78 13.16
CA ALA A 14 18.36 -0.35 12.31
C ALA A 14 18.82 0.03 10.89
N PRO A 15 17.98 -0.16 9.84
CA PRO A 15 18.34 0.21 8.48
C PRO A 15 18.70 1.70 8.40
N GLU A 16 19.85 2.00 7.82
CA GLU A 16 20.34 3.36 7.61
C GLU A 16 20.16 3.78 6.15
N GLY A 17 19.92 5.08 5.95
CA GLY A 17 19.86 5.68 4.62
C GLY A 17 21.24 5.71 3.97
N VAL A 18 21.30 5.67 2.64
CA VAL A 18 22.51 6.06 1.93
C VAL A 18 22.69 7.58 2.01
N GLU A 19 23.94 8.04 1.91
CA GLU A 19 24.20 9.46 1.73
C GLU A 19 23.66 9.91 0.35
N PRO A 20 22.82 10.94 0.27
CA PRO A 20 22.26 11.39 -1.00
C PRO A 20 23.35 11.90 -1.94
N ARG A 21 23.19 11.67 -3.24
CA ARG A 21 24.10 12.23 -4.24
C ARG A 21 23.82 13.72 -4.39
N ALA A 22 24.83 14.48 -4.81
CA ALA A 22 24.66 15.91 -5.09
C ALA A 22 23.54 16.18 -6.12
N GLU A 23 23.33 15.27 -7.07
CA GLU A 23 22.25 15.35 -8.05
C GLU A 23 20.87 15.15 -7.43
N ASP A 24 20.72 14.21 -6.49
CA ASP A 24 19.45 13.99 -5.77
C ASP A 24 19.06 15.23 -4.99
N LEU A 25 20.03 15.88 -4.33
CA LEU A 25 19.83 17.12 -3.60
C LEU A 25 19.45 18.29 -4.53
N ARG A 26 20.11 18.43 -5.69
CA ARG A 26 19.74 19.46 -6.68
C ARG A 26 18.33 19.26 -7.20
N THR A 27 17.99 18.02 -7.57
CA THR A 27 16.65 17.67 -8.04
C THR A 27 15.60 17.92 -6.97
N ALA A 28 15.87 17.53 -5.71
CA ALA A 28 14.95 17.76 -4.60
C ALA A 28 14.64 19.25 -4.37
N ARG A 29 15.65 20.12 -4.50
CA ARG A 29 15.48 21.58 -4.38
C ARG A 29 14.72 22.20 -5.56
N ALA A 30 14.79 21.59 -6.74
CA ALA A 30 14.09 22.07 -7.93
C ALA A 30 12.64 21.59 -8.03
N LEU A 31 12.26 20.54 -7.29
CA LEU A 31 10.90 20.01 -7.30
C LEU A 31 9.93 20.95 -6.57
N PRO A 32 8.81 21.36 -7.20
CA PRO A 32 7.77 22.11 -6.52
C PRO A 32 7.21 21.36 -5.31
N ASP A 33 6.76 22.07 -4.29
CA ASP A 33 6.20 21.46 -3.06
C ASP A 33 4.90 20.69 -3.28
N SER A 34 4.19 20.99 -4.37
CA SER A 34 3.01 20.25 -4.80
C SER A 34 3.33 18.87 -5.39
N VAL A 35 4.58 18.61 -5.78
CA VAL A 35 5.01 17.34 -6.39
C VAL A 35 5.68 16.44 -5.36
N ARG A 36 5.08 15.29 -5.08
CA ARG A 36 5.63 14.31 -4.14
C ARG A 36 6.00 13.04 -4.88
N LEU A 37 7.29 12.71 -4.88
CA LEU A 37 7.75 11.42 -5.38
C LEU A 37 7.77 10.40 -4.24
N GLY A 38 7.46 9.17 -4.58
CA GLY A 38 7.31 8.08 -3.64
C GLY A 38 7.13 6.75 -4.35
N THR A 39 7.16 5.68 -3.57
CA THR A 39 7.02 4.31 -4.06
C THR A 39 5.85 3.62 -3.39
N SER A 40 5.36 2.52 -3.97
CA SER A 40 4.19 1.79 -3.45
C SER A 40 4.41 1.11 -2.09
N THR A 41 5.66 1.01 -1.65
CA THR A 41 6.09 0.46 -0.36
C THR A 41 7.48 1.03 -0.03
N TRP A 42 7.95 0.89 1.20
CA TRP A 42 9.36 1.10 1.58
C TRP A 42 10.11 -0.23 1.75
N SER A 43 9.41 -1.36 1.83
CA SER A 43 9.98 -2.60 2.34
C SER A 43 10.82 -3.43 1.36
N PHE A 44 11.28 -2.86 0.24
CA PHE A 44 11.94 -3.62 -0.83
C PHE A 44 13.47 -3.74 -0.62
N PRO A 45 14.02 -4.95 -0.39
CA PRO A 45 15.46 -5.13 -0.15
C PRO A 45 16.36 -4.78 -1.33
N GLY A 46 15.81 -4.75 -2.55
CA GLY A 46 16.54 -4.41 -3.77
C GLY A 46 17.03 -2.96 -3.83
N TRP A 47 16.58 -2.08 -2.93
CA TRP A 47 17.07 -0.70 -2.84
C TRP A 47 18.34 -0.53 -1.99
N ARG A 48 19.03 -1.63 -1.67
CA ARG A 48 20.38 -1.55 -1.11
C ARG A 48 21.30 -0.78 -2.06
N GLY A 49 22.00 0.23 -1.53
CA GLY A 49 22.88 1.13 -2.29
C GLY A 49 22.15 2.26 -3.03
N ILE A 50 20.82 2.32 -2.92
CA ILE A 50 19.98 3.38 -3.51
C ILE A 50 19.25 4.16 -2.41
N VAL A 51 18.58 3.44 -1.51
CA VAL A 51 17.90 4.01 -0.33
C VAL A 51 18.56 3.51 0.94
N TYR A 52 18.93 2.23 0.98
CA TYR A 52 19.46 1.58 2.19
C TYR A 52 20.97 1.35 2.09
N ALA A 53 21.73 1.80 3.09
CA ALA A 53 23.18 1.63 3.10
C ALA A 53 23.62 0.16 3.24
N ARG A 54 22.79 -0.67 3.88
CA ARG A 54 23.10 -2.08 4.19
C ARG A 54 21.98 -3.00 3.77
N ARG A 55 22.32 -4.29 3.65
CA ARG A 55 21.32 -5.34 3.40
C ARG A 55 20.40 -5.47 4.62
N ALA A 56 19.11 -5.55 4.37
CA ALA A 56 18.09 -5.84 5.38
C ALA A 56 17.00 -6.72 4.76
N SER A 57 16.39 -7.57 5.57
CA SER A 57 15.26 -8.38 5.13
C SER A 57 14.03 -7.51 4.89
N ARG A 58 13.11 -7.97 4.02
CA ARG A 58 11.83 -7.28 3.76
C ARG A 58 11.05 -7.02 5.06
N ALA A 59 10.96 -8.03 5.92
CA ALA A 59 10.23 -7.91 7.19
C ALA A 59 10.83 -6.82 8.08
N ARG A 60 12.17 -6.72 8.13
CA ARG A 60 12.84 -5.68 8.89
C ARG A 60 12.64 -4.30 8.28
N LEU A 61 12.79 -4.16 6.96
CA LEU A 61 12.55 -2.89 6.27
C LEU A 61 11.12 -2.42 6.47
N ALA A 62 10.13 -3.32 6.44
CA ALA A 62 8.73 -2.99 6.71
C ALA A 62 8.54 -2.35 8.10
N ARG A 63 9.27 -2.81 9.13
CA ARG A 63 9.16 -2.32 10.51
C ARG A 63 10.02 -1.09 10.80
N GLU A 64 11.26 -1.08 10.32
CA GLU A 64 12.32 -0.16 10.76
C GLU A 64 12.91 0.70 9.63
N GLY A 65 12.68 0.32 8.37
CA GLY A 65 13.29 0.95 7.20
C GLY A 65 12.61 2.25 6.76
N LEU A 66 11.46 2.61 7.33
CA LEU A 66 10.70 3.78 6.90
C LEU A 66 11.42 5.09 7.24
N ARG A 67 12.09 5.18 8.39
CA ARG A 67 12.87 6.38 8.75
C ARG A 67 14.02 6.62 7.76
N ALA A 68 14.75 5.57 7.37
CA ALA A 68 15.80 5.68 6.36
C ALA A 68 15.23 6.05 4.98
N TYR A 69 14.10 5.44 4.59
CA TYR A 69 13.41 5.76 3.35
C TYR A 69 13.00 7.25 3.29
N ALA A 70 12.37 7.75 4.35
CA ALA A 70 11.87 9.12 4.42
C ALA A 70 12.98 10.17 4.61
N GLY A 71 14.21 9.73 4.89
CA GLY A 71 15.39 10.58 4.89
C GLY A 71 15.96 10.84 3.49
N HIS A 72 15.54 10.10 2.46
CA HIS A 72 16.00 10.33 1.10
C HIS A 72 15.35 11.60 0.54
N PRO A 73 16.12 12.59 0.02
CA PRO A 73 15.62 13.93 -0.27
C PRO A 73 14.54 13.98 -1.36
N LEU A 74 14.53 13.01 -2.27
CA LEU A 74 13.51 12.89 -3.31
C LEU A 74 12.22 12.18 -2.84
N LEU A 75 12.26 11.38 -1.78
CA LEU A 75 11.16 10.50 -1.40
C LEU A 75 10.33 11.16 -0.30
N ARG A 76 9.26 11.87 -0.71
CA ARG A 76 8.34 12.62 0.17
C ARG A 76 6.99 11.93 0.37
N LEU A 77 6.84 10.72 -0.17
CA LEU A 77 5.63 9.91 -0.06
C LEU A 77 5.94 8.41 -0.02
N ALA A 78 5.12 7.63 0.69
CA ALA A 78 5.15 6.17 0.62
C ALA A 78 3.75 5.56 0.53
N GLY A 79 3.63 4.48 -0.23
CA GLY A 79 2.42 3.68 -0.32
C GLY A 79 2.29 2.70 0.84
N ILE A 80 1.05 2.53 1.33
CA ILE A 80 0.65 1.48 2.26
C ILE A 80 -0.33 0.58 1.52
N ASP A 81 0.08 -0.66 1.26
CA ASP A 81 -0.66 -1.61 0.42
C ASP A 81 -1.18 -2.83 1.17
N TRP A 82 -0.67 -3.14 2.37
CA TRP A 82 -1.18 -4.24 3.19
C TRP A 82 -2.65 -4.04 3.58
N THR A 83 -3.10 -2.78 3.65
CA THR A 83 -4.49 -2.38 3.91
C THR A 83 -5.45 -2.84 2.84
N TYR A 84 -4.95 -3.22 1.65
CA TYR A 84 -5.78 -3.88 0.64
C TYR A 84 -6.29 -5.24 1.11
N TYR A 85 -5.52 -5.98 1.91
CA TYR A 85 -5.86 -7.34 2.33
C TYR A 85 -6.57 -7.41 3.69
N ARG A 86 -6.55 -6.32 4.46
CA ARG A 86 -7.28 -6.20 5.74
C ARG A 86 -7.58 -4.74 6.05
N ALA A 87 -8.72 -4.46 6.66
CA ALA A 87 -9.06 -3.12 7.12
C ALA A 87 -8.01 -2.57 8.13
N PRO A 88 -7.57 -1.31 8.00
CA PRO A 88 -6.63 -0.72 8.95
C PRO A 88 -7.28 -0.40 10.29
N GLN A 89 -6.47 -0.40 11.34
CA GLN A 89 -6.75 0.24 12.63
C GLN A 89 -5.82 1.45 12.78
N ALA A 90 -6.24 2.48 13.53
CA ALA A 90 -5.40 3.66 13.76
C ALA A 90 -4.02 3.28 14.35
N GLY A 91 -4.01 2.42 15.37
CA GLY A 91 -2.78 1.95 16.03
C GLY A 91 -1.82 1.16 15.12
N ASP A 92 -2.29 0.60 14.00
CA ASP A 92 -1.40 -0.02 13.00
C ASP A 92 -0.60 1.04 12.21
N LEU A 93 -1.15 2.25 12.08
CA LEU A 93 -0.66 3.32 11.20
C LEU A 93 0.13 4.39 11.96
N GLU A 94 -0.23 4.67 13.21
CA GLU A 94 0.48 5.65 14.06
C GLU A 94 2.00 5.42 14.14
N PRO A 95 2.54 4.19 14.23
CA PRO A 95 3.98 3.97 14.23
C PRO A 95 4.66 4.47 12.95
N TYR A 96 3.96 4.49 11.82
CA TYR A 96 4.51 5.02 10.56
C TYR A 96 4.54 6.54 10.56
N ALA A 97 3.47 7.18 11.05
CA ALA A 97 3.40 8.64 11.16
C ALA A 97 4.52 9.23 12.03
N ARG A 98 4.94 8.51 13.08
CA ARG A 98 6.04 8.89 13.97
C ARG A 98 7.45 8.72 13.36
N GLN A 99 7.58 7.98 12.26
CA GLN A 99 8.88 7.69 11.65
C GLN A 99 9.28 8.67 10.54
N VAL A 100 8.34 9.50 10.07
CA VAL A 100 8.53 10.35 8.89
C VAL A 100 8.56 11.84 9.28
N PRO A 101 9.31 12.67 8.53
CA PRO A 101 9.38 14.10 8.80
C PRO A 101 8.03 14.79 8.54
N GLU A 102 7.93 16.02 9.02
CA GLU A 102 6.82 16.89 8.66
C GLU A 102 6.72 17.05 7.14
N GLY A 103 5.49 17.22 6.65
CA GLY A 103 5.22 17.31 5.23
C GLY A 103 5.25 15.96 4.49
N PHE A 104 5.79 14.86 5.04
CA PHE A 104 5.68 13.55 4.39
C PHE A 104 4.21 13.11 4.29
N ARG A 105 3.86 12.36 3.23
CA ARG A 105 2.49 11.88 3.02
C ARG A 105 2.45 10.38 2.74
N PHE A 106 1.36 9.74 3.12
CA PHE A 106 1.11 8.35 2.74
C PHE A 106 -0.01 8.26 1.72
N LEU A 107 0.16 7.38 0.74
CA LEU A 107 -0.93 6.92 -0.11
C LEU A 107 -1.42 5.58 0.44
N VAL A 108 -2.67 5.51 0.88
CA VAL A 108 -3.21 4.29 1.50
C VAL A 108 -4.14 3.59 0.55
N LYS A 109 -3.93 2.29 0.37
CA LYS A 109 -4.72 1.45 -0.53
C LYS A 109 -5.99 0.99 0.18
N ALA A 110 -7.14 1.20 -0.44
CA ALA A 110 -8.41 0.79 0.13
C ALA A 110 -8.49 -0.74 0.28
N PRO A 111 -9.14 -1.26 1.33
CA PRO A 111 -9.43 -2.68 1.48
C PRO A 111 -10.15 -3.25 0.25
N GLU A 112 -9.87 -4.52 -0.04
CA GLU A 112 -10.50 -5.22 -1.16
C GLU A 112 -12.03 -5.35 -0.98
N GLU A 113 -12.51 -5.33 0.27
CA GLU A 113 -13.92 -5.21 0.64
C GLU A 113 -14.58 -3.92 0.14
N CYS A 114 -13.81 -2.84 -0.06
CA CYS A 114 -14.34 -1.59 -0.63
C CYS A 114 -14.34 -1.61 -2.17
N THR A 115 -13.49 -2.44 -2.80
CA THR A 115 -13.11 -2.27 -4.21
C THR A 115 -13.38 -3.47 -5.12
N LEU A 116 -13.62 -4.66 -4.56
CA LEU A 116 -14.04 -5.83 -5.33
C LEU A 116 -15.57 -5.85 -5.46
N GLY A 117 -16.09 -5.86 -6.69
CA GLY A 117 -17.53 -6.07 -6.92
C GLY A 117 -17.99 -7.52 -6.63
N ARG A 118 -17.07 -8.46 -6.79
CA ARG A 118 -17.25 -9.88 -6.51
C ARG A 118 -15.93 -10.42 -5.98
N PHE A 119 -15.98 -11.21 -4.92
CA PHE A 119 -14.79 -11.86 -4.41
C PHE A 119 -14.33 -12.93 -5.40
N PRO A 120 -13.02 -12.97 -5.76
CA PRO A 120 -12.46 -14.05 -6.55
C PRO A 120 -12.78 -15.41 -5.94
N ASP A 121 -12.95 -16.41 -6.80
CA ASP A 121 -13.11 -17.79 -6.36
C ASP A 121 -11.74 -18.36 -5.95
N ARG A 122 -11.31 -18.05 -4.73
CA ARG A 122 -10.04 -18.49 -4.15
C ARG A 122 -10.24 -18.87 -2.68
N PRO A 123 -9.51 -19.88 -2.18
CA PRO A 123 -9.66 -20.37 -0.81
C PRO A 123 -9.55 -19.29 0.28
N ARG A 124 -8.74 -18.24 0.06
CA ARG A 124 -8.54 -17.15 1.03
C ARG A 124 -9.83 -16.40 1.42
N TYR A 125 -10.86 -16.47 0.58
CA TYR A 125 -12.14 -15.79 0.82
C TYR A 125 -13.17 -16.65 1.55
N GLY A 126 -12.88 -17.93 1.80
CA GLY A 126 -13.78 -18.84 2.51
C GLY A 126 -15.19 -18.82 1.92
N GLU A 127 -16.20 -18.58 2.76
CA GLU A 127 -17.60 -18.52 2.34
C GLU A 127 -17.91 -17.39 1.36
N LEU A 128 -17.09 -16.33 1.32
CA LEU A 128 -17.26 -15.23 0.40
C LEU A 128 -16.75 -15.56 -1.01
N ALA A 129 -15.98 -16.64 -1.18
CA ALA A 129 -15.41 -17.03 -2.47
C ALA A 129 -16.50 -17.11 -3.56
N GLY A 130 -16.28 -16.40 -4.66
CA GLY A 130 -17.22 -16.35 -5.78
C GLY A 130 -18.55 -15.63 -5.47
N ARG A 131 -18.76 -15.02 -4.30
CA ARG A 131 -19.96 -14.25 -3.97
C ARG A 131 -19.81 -12.78 -4.36
N ASN A 132 -20.94 -12.14 -4.66
CA ASN A 132 -20.99 -10.69 -4.84
C ASN A 132 -20.67 -10.00 -3.51
N ASN A 133 -19.87 -8.94 -3.58
CA ASN A 133 -19.53 -8.16 -2.41
C ASN A 133 -20.59 -7.07 -2.20
N LEU A 134 -21.35 -7.18 -1.12
CA LEU A 134 -22.38 -6.20 -0.77
C LEU A 134 -21.80 -4.85 -0.28
N ARG A 135 -20.49 -4.80 0.00
CA ARG A 135 -19.77 -3.59 0.43
C ARG A 135 -19.03 -2.89 -0.71
N PHE A 136 -19.20 -3.36 -1.95
CA PHE A 136 -18.54 -2.77 -3.10
C PHE A 136 -18.94 -1.29 -3.26
N LEU A 137 -17.95 -0.40 -3.13
CA LEU A 137 -18.12 1.05 -3.16
C LEU A 137 -19.21 1.58 -2.21
N ASP A 138 -19.42 0.90 -1.08
CA ASP A 138 -20.28 1.37 0.00
C ASP A 138 -19.58 2.53 0.74
N PRO A 139 -20.09 3.78 0.64
CA PRO A 139 -19.41 4.94 1.19
C PRO A 139 -19.40 4.96 2.73
N GLU A 140 -20.45 4.44 3.37
CA GLU A 140 -20.52 4.40 4.84
C GLU A 140 -19.53 3.37 5.40
N PHE A 141 -19.48 2.19 4.76
CA PHE A 141 -18.47 1.19 5.11
C PHE A 141 -17.05 1.72 4.89
N ALA A 142 -16.78 2.35 3.75
CA ALA A 142 -15.47 2.90 3.44
C ALA A 142 -15.07 4.03 4.41
N ALA A 143 -15.99 4.92 4.78
CA ALA A 143 -15.74 5.95 5.77
C ALA A 143 -15.31 5.35 7.11
N ARG A 144 -16.14 4.47 7.69
CA ARG A 144 -15.93 3.93 9.04
C ARG A 144 -14.80 2.92 9.15
N ARG A 145 -14.63 2.05 8.14
CA ARG A 145 -13.68 0.92 8.20
C ARG A 145 -12.34 1.21 7.55
N PHE A 146 -12.23 2.30 6.79
CA PHE A 146 -11.00 2.62 6.08
C PHE A 146 -10.57 4.08 6.29
N VAL A 147 -11.39 5.06 5.91
CA VAL A 147 -10.96 6.48 5.92
C VAL A 147 -10.75 7.00 7.35
N GLU A 148 -11.70 6.78 8.25
CA GLU A 148 -11.61 7.23 9.64
C GLU A 148 -10.37 6.65 10.36
N PRO A 149 -10.10 5.32 10.34
CA PRO A 149 -8.86 4.77 10.90
C PRO A 149 -7.58 5.33 10.27
N VAL A 150 -7.59 5.61 8.95
CA VAL A 150 -6.45 6.20 8.25
C VAL A 150 -6.17 7.62 8.73
N LEU A 151 -7.22 8.45 8.83
CA LEU A 151 -7.09 9.82 9.33
C LEU A 151 -6.68 9.82 10.81
N ALA A 152 -7.27 8.97 11.63
CA ALA A 152 -6.92 8.86 13.05
C ALA A 152 -5.47 8.40 13.27
N GLY A 153 -4.99 7.42 12.50
CA GLY A 153 -3.65 6.88 12.67
C GLY A 153 -2.53 7.71 12.03
N LEU A 154 -2.79 8.35 10.88
CA LEU A 154 -1.77 9.10 10.16
C LEU A 154 -1.83 10.62 10.40
N GLY A 155 -2.97 11.13 10.85
CA GLY A 155 -3.22 12.57 11.04
C GLY A 155 -2.87 13.36 9.79
N GLU A 156 -2.11 14.44 9.98
CA GLU A 156 -1.61 15.31 8.90
C GLU A 156 -0.75 14.59 7.85
N ARG A 157 -0.25 13.38 8.13
CA ARG A 157 0.52 12.58 7.16
C ARG A 157 -0.39 11.76 6.25
N ALA A 158 -1.69 11.71 6.50
CA ALA A 158 -2.65 11.10 5.58
C ALA A 158 -2.63 11.86 4.25
N GLY A 159 -2.40 11.12 3.16
CA GLY A 159 -2.49 11.63 1.81
C GLY A 159 -3.69 11.03 1.07
N PRO A 160 -3.62 10.90 -0.26
CA PRO A 160 -4.72 10.36 -1.04
C PRO A 160 -4.96 8.88 -0.72
N VAL A 161 -6.22 8.47 -0.81
CA VAL A 161 -6.59 7.05 -0.81
C VAL A 161 -6.66 6.53 -2.24
N ALA A 162 -6.11 5.34 -2.47
CA ALA A 162 -6.21 4.66 -3.76
C ALA A 162 -7.27 3.57 -3.71
N LEU A 163 -8.16 3.54 -4.71
CA LEU A 163 -9.17 2.50 -4.92
C LEU A 163 -8.71 1.62 -6.09
N PRO A 164 -7.95 0.53 -5.85
CA PRO A 164 -7.39 -0.27 -6.93
C PRO A 164 -8.50 -1.03 -7.61
N ARG A 165 -8.43 -1.12 -8.94
CA ARG A 165 -9.36 -1.96 -9.69
C ARG A 165 -9.05 -3.43 -9.44
N GLY A 166 -10.03 -4.16 -8.91
CA GLY A 166 -9.99 -5.63 -8.90
C GLY A 166 -9.92 -6.17 -10.33
N SER A 167 -9.05 -7.16 -10.59
CA SER A 167 -8.92 -7.83 -11.89
C SER A 167 -10.08 -8.80 -12.21
N GLY A 168 -11.22 -8.69 -11.51
CA GLY A 168 -12.41 -9.50 -11.77
C GLY A 168 -13.06 -9.12 -13.10
N SER A 169 -13.24 -10.13 -13.95
CA SER A 169 -13.92 -10.08 -15.24
C SER A 169 -15.24 -9.29 -15.15
N SER A 170 -15.38 -8.32 -16.07
CA SER A 170 -16.62 -7.62 -16.43
C SER A 170 -17.73 -7.62 -15.38
N CYS A 171 -17.71 -6.61 -14.50
CA CYS A 171 -18.98 -6.17 -13.93
C CYS A 171 -19.88 -5.76 -15.12
N GLY A 172 -20.96 -6.49 -15.34
CA GLY A 172 -22.00 -6.12 -16.30
C GLY A 172 -22.42 -4.67 -16.05
N ARG A 173 -22.64 -3.94 -17.14
CA ARG A 173 -22.92 -2.50 -17.20
C ARG A 173 -23.73 -2.02 -15.98
N PHE A 174 -23.13 -1.19 -15.13
CA PHE A 174 -23.82 -0.52 -14.03
C PHE A 174 -24.86 0.45 -14.62
N ARG A 175 -26.16 0.16 -14.46
CA ARG A 175 -27.25 1.11 -14.61
C ARG A 175 -28.16 1.01 -13.38
N GLY A 176 -28.33 2.14 -12.67
CA GLY A 176 -29.43 2.34 -11.72
C GLY A 176 -29.47 1.42 -10.49
N GLY A 177 -28.33 1.11 -9.86
CA GLY A 177 -28.32 0.46 -8.54
C GLY A 177 -28.62 -1.05 -8.51
N HIS A 178 -28.80 -1.69 -9.66
CA HIS A 178 -28.99 -3.15 -9.74
C HIS A 178 -28.04 -3.79 -10.77
N CYS A 179 -27.28 -4.80 -10.31
CA CYS A 179 -26.43 -5.62 -11.16
C CYS A 179 -27.27 -6.75 -11.77
N THR A 180 -27.78 -6.56 -12.99
CA THR A 180 -28.51 -7.61 -13.71
C THR A 180 -27.54 -8.55 -14.42
N ARG A 181 -27.63 -9.86 -14.14
CA ARG A 181 -26.88 -10.91 -14.84
C ARG A 181 -27.30 -10.96 -16.32
N SER A 182 -26.36 -10.80 -17.25
CA SER A 182 -26.53 -11.38 -18.58
C SER A 182 -26.20 -12.88 -18.49
N ARG A 183 -27.22 -13.74 -18.52
CA ARG A 183 -27.00 -15.16 -18.82
C ARG A 183 -26.56 -15.25 -20.27
N SER A 184 -25.32 -15.66 -20.53
CA SER A 184 -24.94 -16.19 -21.84
C SER A 184 -25.72 -17.48 -22.03
N ALA A 185 -26.67 -17.49 -22.96
CA ALA A 185 -27.31 -18.71 -23.42
C ALA A 185 -26.25 -19.56 -24.12
N SER A 186 -25.98 -20.75 -23.59
CA SER A 186 -25.28 -21.80 -24.33
C SER A 186 -26.17 -22.22 -25.49
N ALA A 187 -25.71 -22.02 -26.73
CA ALA A 187 -26.26 -22.71 -27.89
C ALA A 187 -25.34 -23.90 -28.17
N HIS A 188 -25.87 -25.11 -27.97
CA HIS A 188 -25.35 -26.31 -28.62
C HIS A 188 -25.74 -26.25 -30.09
N GLY A 189 -24.75 -26.53 -30.95
CA GLY A 189 -24.89 -26.86 -32.37
C GLY A 189 -23.74 -27.78 -32.73
#